data_AF-A0A957NSS2-F1
#
_entry.id   AF-A0A957NSS2-F1
#
_cell.length_a   1.000
_cell.length_b   1.000
_cell.length_c   1.000
_cell.angle_alpha   90.00
_cell.angle_beta   90.00
_cell.angle_gamma   90.00
#
_symmetry.space_group_name_H-M   'P 1'
#
loop_
_entity.id
_entity.type
_entity.pdbx_description
1 polymer ?
#
loop_
_entity_poly.entity_id
_entity_poly.type
_entity_poly.pdbx_seq_one_letter_code
_entity_poly.pdbx_strand_id
1 'polypeptide(L)'
;MTPAFWMMSLGQMTVGTMGMRRRIADYEQALGGMINDPVTVVRDGANVLISHGLGKVEVGHIIITIAGFTIAFSVLLMIYNLFNSLDVGELAGNNPWRSRSPEWQIPSPIPEHSYPTPITVVGEPYDYGLAGSTYVSMTPAPGGDD
;
A
#
# COMPACT_ATOMS: atom_id res chain seq x y z
N MET A 1 -2.29 -5.29 3.32
CA MET A 1 -1.09 -4.90 2.52
C MET A 1 -0.84 -5.99 1.49
N THR A 2 -0.55 -5.63 0.24
CA THR A 2 -0.42 -6.60 -0.86
C THR A 2 0.83 -7.50 -0.67
N PRO A 3 0.80 -8.78 -1.09
CA PRO A 3 1.96 -9.69 -0.97
C PRO A 3 3.24 -9.15 -1.64
N ALA A 4 3.09 -8.39 -2.73
CA ALA A 4 4.20 -7.77 -3.44
C ALA A 4 4.96 -6.74 -2.58
N PHE A 5 4.28 -6.01 -1.70
CA PHE A 5 4.92 -5.09 -0.76
C PHE A 5 5.84 -5.81 0.22
N TRP A 6 5.41 -6.97 0.72
CA TRP A 6 6.22 -7.80 1.61
C TRP A 6 7.40 -8.43 0.90
N MET A 7 7.20 -8.93 -0.33
CA MET A 7 8.30 -9.47 -1.14
C MET A 7 9.37 -8.42 -1.43
N MET A 8 8.96 -7.19 -1.76
CA MET A 8 9.90 -6.09 -1.99
C MET A 8 10.64 -5.70 -0.70
N SER A 9 9.92 -5.57 0.42
CA SER A 9 10.50 -5.13 1.70
C SER A 9 11.44 -6.17 2.31
N LEU A 10 11.00 -7.43 2.38
CA LEU A 10 11.82 -8.53 2.90
C LEU A 10 12.95 -8.91 1.94
N GLY A 11 12.72 -8.79 0.63
CA GLY A 11 13.76 -8.97 -0.39
C GLY A 11 14.90 -7.97 -0.22
N GLN A 12 14.57 -6.67 -0.10
CA GLN A 12 15.57 -5.61 0.14
C GLN A 12 16.30 -5.79 1.48
N MET A 13 15.60 -6.20 2.53
CA MET A 13 16.21 -6.50 3.83
C MET A 13 17.20 -7.66 3.74
N THR A 14 16.85 -8.73 3.03
CA THR A 14 17.69 -9.91 2.81
C THR A 14 18.93 -9.58 1.99
N VAL A 15 18.82 -8.77 0.94
CA VAL A 15 19.99 -8.34 0.16
C VAL A 15 20.86 -7.36 0.97
N GLY A 16 20.27 -6.55 1.84
CA GLY A 16 21.00 -5.67 2.76
C GLY A 16 21.82 -6.42 3.80
N THR A 17 21.31 -7.53 4.37
CA THR A 17 22.09 -8.38 5.29
C THR A 17 23.20 -9.16 4.58
N MET A 18 23.09 -9.36 3.27
CA MET A 18 24.17 -9.88 2.42
C MET A 18 25.26 -8.85 2.10
N GLY A 19 25.23 -7.65 2.69
CA GLY A 19 26.31 -6.68 2.62
C GLY A 19 26.23 -5.70 1.44
N MET A 20 25.14 -5.73 0.66
CA MET A 20 24.96 -4.76 -0.41
C MET A 20 24.66 -3.36 0.14
N ARG A 21 25.47 -2.38 -0.26
CA ARG A 21 25.27 -0.97 0.13
C ARG A 21 24.19 -0.33 -0.76
N ARG A 22 23.47 0.64 -0.20
CA ARG A 22 22.53 1.47 -0.97
C ARG A 22 23.24 2.30 -2.04
N ARG A 23 22.55 2.61 -3.15
CA ARG A 23 23.01 3.48 -4.25
C ARG A 23 24.16 2.89 -5.10
N ILE A 24 24.09 1.60 -5.36
CA ILE A 24 24.98 0.90 -6.28
C ILE A 24 24.20 0.64 -7.58
N ALA A 25 24.75 1.04 -8.72
CA ALA A 25 24.09 0.91 -10.03
C ALA A 25 24.37 -0.46 -10.68
N ASP A 26 25.55 -1.01 -10.40
CA ASP A 26 26.08 -2.24 -10.95
C ASP A 26 26.73 -3.08 -9.85
N TYR A 27 26.45 -4.39 -9.86
CA TYR A 27 27.06 -5.35 -8.94
C TYR A 27 27.65 -6.50 -9.76
N GLU A 28 28.73 -7.09 -9.25
CA GLU A 28 29.34 -8.25 -9.90
C GLU A 28 28.43 -9.47 -9.75
N GLN A 29 27.81 -9.89 -10.85
CA GLN A 29 26.84 -10.98 -10.89
C GLN A 29 27.46 -12.35 -10.54
N ALA A 30 28.76 -12.50 -10.83
CA ALA A 30 29.55 -13.71 -10.55
C ALA A 30 30.02 -13.84 -9.09
N LEU A 31 30.09 -12.73 -8.35
CA LEU A 31 30.56 -12.72 -6.96
C LEU A 31 29.33 -12.81 -6.05
N GLY A 32 28.83 -14.04 -5.87
CA GLY A 32 27.65 -14.33 -5.07
C GLY A 32 27.77 -13.89 -3.62
N GLY A 33 27.52 -12.61 -3.31
CA GLY A 33 27.24 -12.06 -1.97
C GLY A 33 28.27 -12.29 -0.85
N MET A 34 29.32 -13.07 -1.07
CA MET A 34 30.40 -13.33 -0.15
C MET A 34 31.68 -13.44 -0.97
N ILE A 35 32.73 -12.84 -0.45
CA ILE A 35 34.12 -12.93 -0.94
C ILE A 35 34.61 -14.40 -1.05
N ASN A 36 33.82 -15.40 -0.60
CA ASN A 36 34.20 -16.80 -0.44
C ASN A 36 33.25 -17.84 -1.09
N ASP A 37 32.32 -17.45 -1.98
CA ASP A 37 31.54 -18.46 -2.71
C ASP A 37 32.49 -19.25 -3.64
N PRO A 38 32.52 -20.60 -3.56
CA PRO A 38 33.51 -21.38 -4.30
C PRO A 38 33.24 -21.28 -5.79
N VAL A 39 34.14 -20.62 -6.52
CA VAL A 39 34.17 -20.68 -7.99
C VAL A 39 34.33 -22.16 -8.37
N THR A 40 33.30 -22.74 -9.00
CA THR A 40 33.36 -24.10 -9.52
C THR A 40 34.19 -24.09 -10.79
N VAL A 41 35.49 -24.28 -10.60
CA VAL A 41 36.45 -24.41 -11.69
C VAL A 41 36.39 -25.85 -12.21
N VAL A 42 35.78 -26.05 -13.37
CA VAL A 42 35.82 -27.33 -14.08
C VAL A 42 37.00 -27.29 -15.04
N ARG A 43 37.99 -28.15 -14.81
CA ARG A 43 39.16 -28.27 -15.70
C ARG A 43 38.92 -29.36 -16.72
N ASP A 44 39.08 -29.03 -17.99
CA ASP A 44 39.08 -29.97 -19.11
C ASP A 44 40.39 -29.83 -19.90
N GLY A 45 41.36 -30.70 -19.60
CA GLY A 45 42.69 -30.65 -20.20
C GLY A 45 43.40 -29.31 -19.96
N ALA A 46 43.77 -28.61 -21.04
CA ALA A 46 44.43 -27.30 -21.00
C ALA A 46 43.44 -26.13 -20.81
N ASN A 47 42.13 -26.38 -20.86
CA ASN A 47 41.09 -25.36 -20.76
C ASN A 47 40.50 -25.32 -19.35
N VAL A 48 40.31 -24.10 -18.86
CA VAL A 48 39.65 -23.82 -17.59
C VAL A 48 38.27 -23.26 -17.89
N LEU A 49 37.22 -24.01 -17.59
CA LEU A 49 35.83 -23.55 -17.71
C LEU A 49 35.36 -23.08 -16.33
N ILE A 50 34.97 -21.81 -16.26
CA ILE A 50 34.37 -21.21 -15.07
C ILE A 50 32.86 -21.29 -15.25
N SER A 51 32.19 -22.13 -14.45
CA SER A 51 30.73 -22.19 -14.44
C SER A 51 30.20 -21.12 -13.47
N HIS A 52 29.49 -20.13 -14.01
CA HIS A 52 28.83 -19.10 -13.21
C HIS A 52 27.39 -19.54 -12.93
N GLY A 53 27.12 -19.99 -11.69
CA GLY A 53 25.75 -20.16 -11.20
C GLY A 53 25.10 -18.83 -10.84
N LEU A 54 23.76 -18.78 -10.80
CA LEU A 54 23.02 -17.58 -10.38
C LEU A 54 23.40 -17.20 -8.93
N GLY A 55 23.92 -15.99 -8.72
CA GLY A 55 24.33 -15.53 -7.38
C GLY A 55 23.13 -15.30 -6.45
N LYS A 56 23.28 -15.48 -5.13
CA LYS A 56 22.19 -15.25 -4.16
C LYS A 56 21.64 -13.81 -4.19
N VAL A 57 22.52 -12.83 -4.39
CA VAL A 57 22.17 -11.41 -4.53
C VAL A 57 21.39 -11.17 -5.82
N GLU A 58 21.80 -11.81 -6.92
CA GLU A 58 21.12 -11.73 -8.22
C GLU A 58 19.68 -12.26 -8.13
N VAL A 59 19.49 -13.44 -7.52
CA VAL A 59 18.15 -14.01 -7.27
C VAL A 59 17.28 -13.02 -6.48
N GLY A 60 17.85 -12.39 -5.44
CA GLY A 60 17.19 -11.36 -4.65
C GLY A 60 16.72 -10.17 -5.49
N HIS A 61 17.58 -9.65 -6.36
CA HIS A 61 17.24 -8.53 -7.25
C HIS A 61 16.16 -8.87 -8.28
N ILE A 62 16.18 -10.09 -8.83
CA ILE A 62 15.15 -10.55 -9.77
C ILE A 62 13.78 -10.57 -9.08
N ILE A 63 13.70 -11.16 -7.88
CA ILE A 63 12.45 -11.23 -7.10
C ILE A 63 11.92 -9.83 -6.77
N ILE A 64 12.79 -8.93 -6.33
CA ILE A 64 12.45 -7.54 -6.03
C ILE A 64 11.92 -6.82 -7.27
N THR A 65 12.55 -7.03 -8.43
CA THR A 65 12.16 -6.39 -9.68
C THR A 65 10.78 -6.87 -10.14
N ILE A 66 10.51 -8.18 -10.06
CA ILE A 66 9.19 -8.76 -10.35
C ILE A 66 8.13 -8.17 -9.40
N ALA A 67 8.44 -8.07 -8.11
CA ALA A 67 7.55 -7.44 -7.13
C ALA A 67 7.29 -5.95 -7.45
N GLY A 68 8.32 -5.21 -7.89
CA GLY A 68 8.20 -3.82 -8.32
C GLY A 68 7.25 -3.65 -9.52
N PHE A 69 7.40 -4.49 -10.56
CA PHE A 69 6.46 -4.50 -11.69
C PHE A 69 5.03 -4.88 -11.29
N THR A 70 4.88 -5.79 -10.33
CA THR A 70 3.57 -6.18 -9.79
C THR A 70 2.89 -5.01 -9.08
N ILE A 71 3.65 -4.21 -8.33
CA ILE A 71 3.13 -2.98 -7.69
C ILE A 71 2.73 -1.96 -8.76
N ALA A 72 3.56 -1.75 -9.79
CA ALA A 72 3.24 -0.85 -10.89
C ALA A 72 1.92 -1.27 -11.58
N PHE A 73 1.74 -2.57 -11.84
CA PHE A 73 0.49 -3.09 -12.38
C PHE A 73 -0.71 -2.87 -11.44
N SER A 74 -0.53 -3.02 -10.12
CA SER A 74 -1.59 -2.72 -9.14
C SER A 74 -2.02 -1.25 -9.16
N VAL A 75 -1.09 -0.32 -9.42
CA VAL A 75 -1.42 1.10 -9.56
C VAL A 75 -2.24 1.33 -10.83
N LEU A 76 -1.89 0.67 -11.95
CA LEU A 76 -2.71 0.73 -13.17
C LEU A 76 -4.13 0.19 -12.94
N LEU A 77 -4.26 -0.91 -12.20
CA LEU A 77 -5.56 -1.46 -11.83
C LEU A 77 -6.37 -0.49 -10.95
N MET A 78 -5.72 0.17 -9.99
CA MET A 78 -6.36 1.20 -9.17
C MET A 78 -6.85 2.38 -10.02
N ILE A 79 -6.04 2.85 -10.97
CA ILE A 79 -6.40 3.93 -11.90
C ILE A 79 -7.58 3.51 -12.77
N TYR A 80 -7.55 2.30 -13.32
CA TYR A 80 -8.65 1.74 -14.08
C TYR A 80 -9.95 1.71 -13.25
N ASN A 81 -9.89 1.19 -12.02
CA ASN A 81 -11.06 1.16 -11.14
C ASN A 81 -11.56 2.56 -10.76
N LEU A 82 -10.66 3.53 -10.60
CA LEU A 82 -11.03 4.92 -10.32
C LEU A 82 -11.86 5.51 -11.47
N PHE A 83 -11.38 5.42 -12.71
CA PHE A 83 -12.12 5.93 -13.86
C PHE A 83 -13.39 5.14 -14.15
N ASN A 84 -13.35 3.81 -14.05
CA ASN A 84 -14.54 2.99 -14.22
C ASN A 84 -15.61 3.29 -13.15
N SER A 85 -15.21 3.61 -11.91
CA SER A 85 -16.14 3.99 -10.85
C SER A 85 -16.76 5.37 -11.05
N LEU A 86 -16.08 6.28 -11.76
CA LEU A 86 -16.62 7.61 -12.07
C LEU A 86 -17.70 7.55 -13.16
N ASP A 87 -17.49 6.72 -14.18
CA ASP A 87 -18.37 6.69 -15.37
C ASP A 87 -19.50 5.66 -15.29
N VAL A 88 -19.28 4.51 -14.62
CA VAL A 88 -20.19 3.34 -14.66
C VAL A 88 -20.63 2.88 -13.27
N GLY A 89 -19.99 3.38 -12.20
CA GLY A 89 -20.26 2.96 -10.83
C GLY A 89 -21.68 3.30 -10.34
N GLU A 90 -22.20 2.51 -9.39
CA GLU A 90 -23.43 2.84 -8.68
C GLU A 90 -23.22 4.13 -7.87
N LEU A 91 -24.19 5.03 -7.91
CA LEU A 91 -24.19 6.25 -7.10
C LEU A 91 -24.15 5.86 -5.62
N ALA A 92 -23.06 6.21 -4.95
CA ALA A 92 -22.96 6.01 -3.51
C ALA A 92 -24.06 6.83 -2.80
N GLY A 93 -24.84 6.17 -1.94
CA GLY A 93 -25.75 6.87 -1.04
C GLY A 93 -24.99 7.75 -0.03
N ASN A 94 -25.70 8.52 0.79
CA ASN A 94 -25.07 9.48 1.70
C ASN A 94 -24.11 8.85 2.72
N ASN A 95 -24.36 7.59 3.12
CA ASN A 95 -23.55 6.91 4.13
C ASN A 95 -23.43 5.40 3.84
N PRO A 96 -22.60 5.00 2.86
CA PRO A 96 -22.44 3.60 2.49
C PRO A 96 -21.75 2.77 3.58
N TRP A 97 -20.91 3.41 4.41
CA TRP A 97 -20.12 2.75 5.45
C TRP A 97 -20.76 2.75 6.83
N ARG A 98 -21.95 3.36 6.97
CA ARG A 98 -22.67 3.53 8.25
C ARG A 98 -21.80 4.21 9.33
N SER A 99 -20.96 5.16 8.91
CA SER A 99 -20.17 5.96 9.84
C SER A 99 -21.05 7.01 10.55
N ARG A 100 -20.66 7.40 11.76
CA ARG A 100 -21.45 8.32 12.61
C ARG A 100 -20.92 9.75 12.60
N SER A 101 -19.71 9.93 12.08
CA SER A 101 -19.01 11.19 12.05
C SER A 101 -19.74 12.22 11.15
N PRO A 102 -19.59 13.53 11.43
CA PRO A 102 -20.39 14.59 10.78
C PRO A 102 -20.32 14.58 9.25
N GLU A 103 -19.21 14.14 8.67
CA GLU A 103 -18.99 14.10 7.22
C GLU A 103 -19.86 13.06 6.50
N TRP A 104 -20.49 12.12 7.22
CA TRP A 104 -21.42 11.13 6.66
C TRP A 104 -22.89 11.47 6.96
N GLN A 105 -23.16 12.64 7.55
CA GLN A 105 -24.51 13.16 7.76
C GLN A 105 -24.94 14.14 6.67
N ILE A 106 -24.03 14.50 5.76
CA ILE A 106 -24.28 15.39 4.62
C ILE A 106 -24.56 14.58 3.36
N PRO A 107 -25.30 15.13 2.39
CA PRO A 107 -25.58 14.42 1.14
C PRO A 107 -24.31 14.27 0.29
N SER A 108 -24.28 13.21 -0.52
CA SER A 108 -23.27 13.00 -1.56
C SER A 108 -23.93 13.19 -2.93
N PRO A 109 -23.49 14.15 -3.78
CA PRO A 109 -22.32 15.02 -3.67
C PRO A 109 -22.44 16.15 -2.64
N ILE A 110 -21.29 16.64 -2.15
CA ILE A 110 -21.22 17.68 -1.11
C ILE A 110 -21.80 19.02 -1.65
N PRO A 111 -22.75 19.65 -0.94
CA PRO A 111 -23.28 20.97 -1.29
C PRO A 111 -22.28 22.10 -1.00
N GLU A 112 -22.47 23.27 -1.62
CA GLU A 112 -21.57 24.44 -1.47
C GLU A 112 -21.38 24.86 0.01
N HIS A 113 -22.45 24.80 0.79
CA HIS A 113 -22.40 24.94 2.24
C HIS A 113 -22.49 23.57 2.89
N SER A 114 -21.36 23.11 3.45
CA SER A 114 -21.22 21.75 3.99
C SER A 114 -22.24 21.43 5.08
N TYR A 115 -22.50 22.37 6.00
CA TYR A 115 -23.50 22.22 7.06
C TYR A 115 -24.48 23.38 7.01
N PRO A 116 -25.80 23.13 6.89
CA PRO A 116 -26.82 24.18 6.91
C PRO A 116 -26.99 24.79 8.32
N THR A 117 -26.62 24.05 9.36
CA THR A 117 -26.75 24.44 10.77
C THR A 117 -25.49 24.02 11.55
N PRO A 118 -25.19 24.67 12.70
CA PRO A 118 -24.07 24.27 13.55
C PRO A 118 -24.24 22.85 14.09
N ILE A 119 -23.15 22.07 14.06
CA ILE A 119 -23.11 20.72 14.65
C ILE A 119 -22.94 20.78 16.16
N THR A 120 -23.62 19.88 16.88
CA THR A 120 -23.38 19.63 18.30
C THR A 120 -23.06 18.15 18.51
N VAL A 121 -22.01 17.86 19.29
CA VAL A 121 -21.63 16.50 19.67
C VAL A 121 -22.45 16.11 20.89
N VAL A 122 -23.33 15.12 20.73
CA VAL A 122 -24.35 14.75 21.73
C VAL A 122 -24.18 13.32 22.27
N GLY A 123 -23.21 12.57 21.76
CA GLY A 123 -22.96 11.19 22.18
C GLY A 123 -21.49 10.78 22.03
N GLU A 124 -21.18 9.53 22.33
CA GLU A 124 -19.81 9.03 22.28
C GLU A 124 -19.42 8.51 20.88
N PRO A 125 -18.16 8.69 20.44
CA PRO A 125 -17.71 8.28 19.11
C PRO A 125 -17.84 6.77 18.85
N TYR A 126 -17.83 5.94 19.90
CA TYR A 126 -17.73 4.48 19.80
C TYR A 126 -19.04 3.74 20.12
N ASP A 127 -20.15 4.44 20.32
CA ASP A 127 -21.48 3.87 20.61
C ASP A 127 -22.13 3.18 19.39
N TYR A 128 -21.38 2.37 18.65
CA TYR A 128 -21.88 1.57 17.54
C TYR A 128 -22.80 0.44 18.07
N GLY A 129 -23.96 0.25 17.44
CA GLY A 129 -24.89 -0.84 17.77
C GLY A 129 -25.88 -0.58 18.91
N LEU A 130 -25.75 0.55 19.64
CA LEU A 130 -26.74 0.99 20.62
C LEU A 130 -27.96 1.62 19.93
N ALA A 131 -29.15 1.07 20.17
CA ALA A 131 -30.40 1.55 19.56
C ALA A 131 -30.69 3.00 19.96
N GLY A 132 -30.91 3.86 18.96
CA GLY A 132 -31.27 5.27 19.16
C GLY A 132 -30.12 6.20 19.57
N SER A 133 -28.90 5.68 19.70
CA SER A 133 -27.74 6.52 19.99
C SER A 133 -27.44 7.44 18.79
N THR A 134 -27.16 8.72 19.06
CA THR A 134 -26.79 9.71 18.05
C THR A 134 -25.48 10.36 18.46
N TYR A 135 -24.51 10.42 17.54
CA TYR A 135 -23.20 11.02 17.83
C TYR A 135 -23.22 12.55 17.63
N VAL A 136 -23.81 12.99 16.54
CA VAL A 136 -23.86 14.42 16.14
C VAL A 136 -25.30 14.79 15.82
N SER A 137 -25.73 15.92 16.37
CA SER A 137 -27.04 16.54 16.12
C SER A 137 -26.84 17.83 15.33
N MET A 138 -27.62 17.98 14.26
CA MET A 138 -27.70 19.17 13.40
C MET A 138 -28.86 20.10 13.78
N THR A 139 -29.59 19.78 14.86
CA THR A 139 -30.68 20.63 15.34
C THR A 139 -30.10 21.85 16.04
N PRO A 140 -30.55 23.09 15.72
CA PRO A 140 -30.16 24.27 16.48
C PRO A 140 -30.45 24.04 17.96
N ALA A 141 -29.49 24.34 18.84
CA ALA A 141 -29.74 24.30 20.28
C ALA A 141 -30.97 25.15 20.60
N PRO A 142 -31.91 24.71 21.45
CA PRO A 142 -32.97 25.57 21.96
C PRO A 142 -32.28 26.82 22.52
N GLY A 143 -32.67 28.01 22.04
CA GLY A 143 -32.04 29.26 22.44
C GLY A 143 -31.93 29.31 23.97
N GLY A 144 -30.69 29.37 24.45
CA GLY A 144 -30.42 29.72 25.83
C GLY A 144 -30.91 31.15 26.03
N ASP A 145 -31.78 31.30 27.01
CA ASP A 145 -32.21 32.54 27.61
C ASP A 145 -31.03 33.21 28.34
N ASP A 146 -30.34 34.10 27.63
CA ASP A 146 -29.51 35.18 28.21
C ASP A 146 -30.29 36.48 28.44
#